data_AF-A0A235FJG1-F1
#
_entry.id   AF-A0A235FJG1-F1
#
_cell.length_a   1.000
_cell.length_b   1.000
_cell.length_c   1.000
_cell.angle_alpha   90.00
_cell.angle_beta   90.00
_cell.angle_gamma   90.00
#
_symmetry.space_group_name_H-M   'P 1'
#
loop_
_entity.id
_entity.type
_entity.pdbx_description
1 polymer ?
#
loop_
_entity_poly.entity_id
_entity_poly.type
_entity_poly.pdbx_seq_one_letter_code
_entity_poly.pdbx_strand_id
1 'polypeptide(L)'
;MQEPVPNATQAVRYAIELLTMYVSSAEDGHAEAADYISQRLTGIDAPEPIEVIRGQLYLGEILLIALAKAEGAQPDEYRQRAVEWLAALSLKLPE
;
A
#
# COMPACT_ATOMS: atom_id res chain seq x y z
N MET A 1 -18.06 12.78 23.23
CA MET A 1 -18.33 13.09 21.81
C MET A 1 -17.76 11.95 21.00
N GLN A 2 -18.57 11.22 20.23
CA GLN A 2 -18.04 10.21 19.32
C GLN A 2 -17.36 10.95 18.17
N GLU A 3 -16.11 10.60 17.87
CA GLU A 3 -15.43 11.11 16.69
C GLU A 3 -16.22 10.72 15.44
N PRO A 4 -16.36 11.62 14.46
CA PRO A 4 -17.08 11.32 13.23
C PRO A 4 -16.40 10.16 12.51
N VAL A 5 -17.19 9.18 12.07
CA VAL A 5 -16.69 8.08 11.24
C VAL A 5 -16.08 8.69 9.97
N PRO A 6 -14.78 8.48 9.68
CA PRO A 6 -14.14 9.05 8.51
C PRO A 6 -14.83 8.53 7.24
N ASN A 7 -15.06 9.40 6.27
CA ASN A 7 -15.43 8.93 4.93
C ASN A 7 -14.27 8.13 4.31
N ALA A 8 -14.53 7.36 3.26
CA ALA A 8 -13.52 6.49 2.65
C ALA A 8 -12.22 7.22 2.28
N THR A 9 -12.32 8.47 1.81
CA THR A 9 -11.15 9.32 1.49
C THR A 9 -10.35 9.70 2.73
N GLN A 10 -11.02 10.06 3.83
CA GLN A 10 -10.38 10.39 5.10
C GLN A 10 -9.72 9.16 5.74
N ALA A 11 -10.40 8.01 5.73
CA ALA A 11 -9.86 6.74 6.23
C ALA A 11 -8.59 6.34 5.45
N VAL A 12 -8.62 6.47 4.13
CA VAL A 12 -7.49 6.26 3.24
C VAL A 12 -6.33 7.21 3.58
N ARG A 13 -6.60 8.50 3.71
CA ARG A 13 -5.57 9.48 4.07
C ARG A 13 -4.90 9.13 5.40
N TYR A 14 -5.69 8.81 6.43
CA TYR A 14 -5.16 8.40 7.75
C TYR A 14 -4.33 7.12 7.68
N ALA A 15 -4.74 6.14 6.86
CA ALA A 15 -3.96 4.93 6.66
C ALA A 15 -2.60 5.23 6.00
N ILE A 16 -2.54 6.13 5.01
CA ILE A 16 -1.27 6.51 4.39
C ILE A 16 -0.39 7.28 5.39
N GLU A 17 -0.94 8.23 6.14
CA GLU A 17 -0.22 8.98 7.17
C GLU A 17 0.40 8.02 8.21
N LEU A 18 -0.37 7.03 8.69
CA LEU A 18 0.10 6.00 9.61
C LEU A 18 1.23 5.14 9.01
N LEU A 19 1.04 4.63 7.79
CA LEU A 19 2.04 3.79 7.11
C LEU A 19 3.32 4.58 6.82
N THR A 20 3.20 5.85 6.47
CA THR A 20 4.35 6.74 6.23
C THR A 20 5.15 6.96 7.50
N MET A 21 4.49 7.18 8.64
CA MET A 21 5.16 7.26 9.95
C MET A 21 5.87 5.95 10.29
N TYR A 22 5.21 4.81 10.09
CA TYR A 22 5.79 3.50 10.36
C TYR A 22 7.06 3.26 9.53
N VAL A 23 7.00 3.52 8.22
CA VAL A 23 8.13 3.42 7.29
C VAL A 23 9.26 4.39 7.68
N SER A 24 8.93 5.61 8.12
CA SER A 24 9.92 6.60 8.57
C SER A 24 10.65 6.20 9.86
N SER A 25 10.04 5.33 10.67
CA SER A 25 10.59 4.86 11.95
C SER A 25 11.39 3.55 11.85
N ALA A 26 11.40 2.90 10.69
CA ALA A 26 12.21 1.71 10.46
C ALA A 26 13.71 2.08 10.40
N GLU A 27 14.55 1.37 11.16
CA GLU A 27 15.98 1.67 11.34
C GLU A 27 16.82 1.62 10.04
N ASP A 28 16.28 1.02 8.97
CA ASP A 28 17.01 0.69 7.72
C ASP A 28 16.81 1.67 6.54
N GLY A 29 16.75 2.98 6.80
CA GLY A 29 16.95 3.98 5.74
C GLY A 29 15.75 4.26 4.81
N HIS A 30 14.53 3.94 5.22
CA HIS A 30 13.32 4.25 4.46
C HIS A 30 12.80 5.70 4.65
N ALA A 31 13.53 6.56 5.36
CA ALA A 31 13.17 7.94 5.62
C ALA A 31 12.94 8.76 4.33
N GLU A 32 13.75 8.54 3.29
CA GLU A 32 13.59 9.22 1.99
C GLU A 32 12.30 8.81 1.27
N ALA A 33 11.92 7.54 1.36
CA ALA A 33 10.67 7.05 0.80
C ALA A 33 9.45 7.63 1.55
N ALA A 34 9.53 7.73 2.88
CA ALA A 34 8.48 8.32 3.69
C ALA A 34 8.33 9.84 3.44
N ASP A 35 9.44 10.56 3.26
CA ASP A 35 9.43 11.99 2.93
C ASP A 35 8.84 12.23 1.53
N TYR A 36 9.24 11.43 0.53
CA TYR A 36 8.68 11.47 -0.82
C TYR A 36 7.15 11.25 -0.83
N ILE A 37 6.66 10.27 -0.05
CA ILE A 37 5.22 10.01 0.08
C ILE A 37 4.51 11.19 0.76
N SER A 38 5.08 11.73 1.86
CA SER A 38 4.51 12.87 2.58
C SER A 38 4.34 14.10 1.67
N GLN A 39 5.38 14.45 0.91
CA GLN A 39 5.35 15.58 -0.02
C GLN A 39 4.26 15.41 -1.09
N ARG A 40 4.03 14.19 -1.56
CA ARG A 40 2.99 13.88 -2.55
C ARG A 40 1.57 13.88 -1.98
N LEU A 41 1.39 13.78 -0.67
CA LEU A 41 0.08 13.85 -0.02
C LEU A 41 -0.31 15.27 0.39
N THR A 42 0.67 16.13 0.68
CA THR A 42 0.44 17.47 1.24
C THR A 42 0.84 18.61 0.31
N GLY A 43 1.39 18.31 -0.87
CA GLY A 43 1.76 19.31 -1.88
C GLY A 43 0.56 20.04 -2.48
N ILE A 44 0.80 21.25 -3.01
CA ILE A 44 -0.24 22.10 -3.64
C ILE A 44 -0.88 21.41 -4.85
N ASP A 45 -0.14 20.52 -5.53
CA ASP A 45 -0.59 19.68 -6.64
C ASP A 45 -0.56 18.17 -6.28
N ALA A 46 -0.79 17.85 -5.00
CA ALA A 46 -0.86 16.46 -4.55
C ALA A 46 -1.96 15.69 -5.30
N PRO A 47 -1.67 14.51 -5.89
CA PRO A 47 -2.73 13.61 -6.36
C PRO A 47 -3.68 13.27 -5.22
N GLU A 48 -4.94 13.00 -5.53
CA GLU A 48 -5.89 12.61 -4.50
C GLU A 48 -5.36 11.36 -3.76
N PRO A 49 -5.41 11.27 -2.42
CA PRO A 49 -4.84 10.16 -1.67
C PRO A 49 -5.28 8.76 -2.17
N ILE A 50 -6.50 8.67 -2.70
CA ILE A 50 -7.03 7.45 -3.32
C ILE A 50 -6.29 7.04 -4.60
N GLU A 51 -5.80 8.00 -5.38
CA GLU A 51 -5.02 7.76 -6.60
C GLU A 51 -3.62 7.24 -6.25
N VAL A 52 -3.01 7.79 -5.19
CA VAL A 52 -1.73 7.32 -4.66
C VAL A 52 -1.87 5.86 -4.20
N ILE A 53 -2.89 5.53 -3.39
CA ILE A 53 -3.13 4.13 -2.99
C ILE A 53 -3.37 3.24 -4.19
N ARG A 54 -4.18 3.67 -5.16
CA ARG A 54 -4.45 2.88 -6.35
C ARG A 54 -3.17 2.58 -7.13
N GLY A 55 -2.28 3.57 -7.28
CA GLY A 55 -0.97 3.40 -7.88
C GLY A 55 -0.10 2.41 -7.12
N GLN A 56 -0.06 2.50 -5.79
CA GLN A 56 0.72 1.58 -4.95
C GLN A 56 0.17 0.14 -4.98
N LEU A 57 -1.15 -0.03 -4.93
CA LEU A 57 -1.79 -1.34 -5.07
C LEU A 57 -1.49 -1.96 -6.45
N TYR A 58 -1.52 -1.16 -7.51
CA TYR A 58 -1.19 -1.62 -8.85
C TYR A 58 0.28 -2.03 -8.99
N LEU A 59 1.21 -1.27 -8.40
CA LEU A 59 2.62 -1.65 -8.32
C LEU A 59 2.82 -2.95 -7.54
N GLY A 60 2.12 -3.10 -6.41
CA GLY A 60 2.11 -4.34 -5.62
C GLY A 60 1.59 -5.54 -6.42
N GLU A 61 0.50 -5.37 -7.17
CA GLU A 61 -0.03 -6.41 -8.06
C GLU A 61 1.01 -6.82 -9.13
N ILE A 62 1.68 -5.84 -9.76
CA ILE A 62 2.75 -6.13 -10.75
C ILE A 62 3.89 -6.93 -10.11
N LEU A 63 4.35 -6.55 -8.92
CA LEU A 63 5.43 -7.24 -8.22
C LEU A 63 5.05 -8.68 -7.87
N LEU A 64 3.82 -8.90 -7.38
CA LEU A 64 3.32 -10.24 -7.09
C LEU A 64 3.19 -11.08 -8.37
N ILE A 65 2.69 -10.52 -9.47
CA ILE A 65 2.64 -11.23 -10.75
C ILE A 65 4.06 -11.58 -11.24
N ALA A 66 5.01 -10.67 -11.10
CA ALA A 66 6.41 -10.90 -11.48
C ALA A 66 7.07 -11.99 -10.63
N LEU A 67 6.76 -12.05 -9.33
CA LEU A 67 7.23 -13.11 -8.44
C LEU A 67 6.61 -14.45 -8.84
N ALA A 68 5.31 -14.50 -9.18
CA ALA A 68 4.64 -15.74 -9.62
C ALA A 68 5.31 -16.31 -10.87
N LYS A 69 5.65 -15.44 -11.82
CA LYS A 69 6.43 -15.79 -13.00
C LYS A 69 7.83 -16.30 -12.64
N ALA A 70 8.53 -15.64 -11.71
CA ALA A 70 9.88 -16.04 -11.30
C ALA A 70 9.91 -17.42 -10.64
N GLU A 71 8.83 -17.83 -9.97
CA GLU A 71 8.67 -19.15 -9.37
C GLU A 71 8.18 -20.23 -10.36
N GLY A 72 8.01 -19.88 -11.64
CA GLY A 72 7.67 -20.84 -12.70
C GLY A 72 6.18 -21.12 -12.85
N ALA A 73 5.30 -20.29 -12.29
CA ALA A 73 3.87 -20.36 -12.58
C ALA A 73 3.61 -20.14 -14.08
N GLN A 74 2.52 -20.68 -14.59
CA GLN A 74 2.04 -20.40 -15.94
C GLN A 74 1.30 -19.05 -16.00
N PRO A 75 1.20 -18.40 -17.17
CA PRO A 75 0.59 -17.08 -17.30
C PRO A 75 -0.86 -16.97 -16.77
N ASP A 76 -1.64 -18.04 -16.90
CA ASP A 76 -3.00 -18.15 -16.39
C ASP A 76 -3.07 -18.33 -14.87
N GLU A 77 -1.97 -18.71 -14.23
CA GLU A 77 -1.86 -18.94 -12.78
C GLU A 77 -1.35 -17.70 -12.01
N TYR A 78 -0.75 -16.71 -12.69
CA TYR A 78 -0.09 -15.57 -12.02
C TYR A 78 -0.98 -14.84 -11.02
N ARG A 79 -2.21 -14.53 -11.41
CA ARG A 79 -3.13 -13.79 -10.54
C ARG A 79 -3.57 -14.64 -9.36
N GLN A 80 -3.77 -15.94 -9.54
CA GLN A 80 -4.11 -16.85 -8.44
C GLN A 80 -2.96 -16.92 -7.43
N ARG A 81 -1.71 -17.10 -7.88
CA ARG A 81 -0.52 -17.13 -7.02
C ARG A 81 -0.32 -15.84 -6.24
N ALA A 82 -0.51 -14.69 -6.89
CA ALA A 82 -0.46 -13.39 -6.23
C ALA A 82 -1.49 -13.27 -5.10
N VAL A 83 -2.72 -13.77 -5.31
CA VAL A 83 -3.79 -13.79 -4.29
C VAL A 83 -3.44 -14.75 -3.16
N GLU A 84 -2.92 -15.94 -3.45
CA GLU A 84 -2.50 -16.91 -2.44
C GLU A 84 -1.42 -16.34 -1.53
N TRP A 85 -0.45 -15.60 -2.07
CA TRP A 85 0.55 -14.90 -1.25
C TRP A 85 -0.02 -13.79 -0.40
N LEU A 86 -0.89 -12.96 -0.97
CA LEU A 86 -1.57 -11.95 -0.17
C LEU A 86 -2.36 -12.60 0.96
N ALA A 87 -3.07 -13.70 0.70
CA ALA A 87 -3.81 -14.41 1.74
C ALA A 87 -2.91 -15.07 2.80
N ALA A 88 -1.75 -15.60 2.40
CA ALA A 88 -0.81 -16.29 3.29
C ALA A 88 0.04 -15.33 4.12
N LEU A 89 0.39 -14.16 3.58
CA LEU A 89 1.31 -13.19 4.18
C LEU A 89 0.61 -11.97 4.76
N SER A 90 -0.64 -11.70 4.37
CA SER A 90 -1.47 -10.72 5.06
C SER A 90 -1.70 -11.20 6.48
N LEU A 91 -1.13 -10.47 7.44
CA LEU A 91 -1.56 -10.57 8.82
C LEU A 91 -3.05 -10.22 8.83
N LYS A 92 -3.90 -11.19 9.15
CA LYS A 92 -5.33 -10.94 9.33
C LYS A 92 -5.46 -9.77 10.30
N LEU A 93 -6.11 -8.69 9.87
CA LEU A 93 -6.52 -7.64 10.79
C LEU A 93 -7.43 -8.31 11.82
N PRO A 94 -7.19 -8.12 13.14
CA PRO A 94 -8.11 -8.60 14.15
C PRO A 94 -9.50 -8.01 13.89
N GLU A 95 -10.52 -8.86 14.01
CA GLU A 95 -11.94 -8.48 13.87
C GLU A 95 -12.35 -7.39 14.87
#